data_AF-A0A357V4V1-F1
#
_entry.id   AF-A0A357V4V1-F1
#
_cell.length_a   1.000
_cell.length_b   1.000
_cell.length_c   1.000
_cell.angle_alpha   90.00
_cell.angle_beta   90.00
_cell.angle_gamma   90.00
#
_symmetry.space_group_name_H-M   'P 1'
#
loop_
_entity.id
_entity.type
_entity.pdbx_description
1 polymer ?
#
loop_
_entity_poly.entity_id
_entity_poly.type
_entity_poly.pdbx_seq_one_letter_code
_entity_poly.pdbx_strand_id
1 'polypeptide(L)'
;SLRSLVAESRIDLPEGLPPMSAGLVGYAAYDTVRLVEDIPDGNPDTLGIPDGVFIRPTVMAVFDTIKDVISVFTPIWPRDDVDAQNAYGIAVERLRSIVGDFDTPLPEAARAHPESDVPNLSPASNMTQGEFH
;
A
#
# COMPACT_ATOMS: atom_id res chain seq x y z
N SER A 1 12.28 -5.15 -14.03
CA SER A 1 11.97 -3.71 -14.09
C SER A 1 10.57 -3.47 -13.54
N LEU A 2 10.20 -2.22 -13.20
CA LEU A 2 8.84 -1.89 -12.75
C LEU A 2 7.78 -2.34 -13.77
N ARG A 3 8.06 -2.21 -15.07
CA ARG A 3 7.18 -2.69 -16.15
C ARG A 3 6.89 -4.19 -16.05
N SER A 4 7.93 -5.01 -15.80
CA SER A 4 7.77 -6.46 -15.61
C SER A 4 6.91 -6.77 -14.38
N LEU A 5 7.15 -6.06 -13.27
CA LEU A 5 6.38 -6.24 -12.04
C LEU A 5 4.90 -5.87 -12.24
N VAL A 6 4.61 -4.77 -12.94
CA VAL A 6 3.24 -4.38 -13.30
C VAL A 6 2.56 -5.44 -14.16
N ALA A 7 3.27 -5.99 -15.15
CA ALA A 7 2.73 -7.04 -16.01
C ALA A 7 2.44 -8.34 -15.22
N GLU A 8 3.35 -8.75 -14.35
CA GLU A 8 3.20 -9.93 -13.47
C GLU A 8 2.07 -9.76 -12.44
N SER A 9 1.82 -8.52 -12.00
CA SER A 9 0.79 -8.20 -11.00
C SER A 9 -0.59 -7.93 -11.59
N ARG A 10 -0.72 -7.95 -12.92
CA ARG A 10 -1.97 -7.58 -13.59
C ARG A 10 -2.99 -8.71 -13.44
N ILE A 11 -4.16 -8.37 -12.93
CA ILE A 11 -5.32 -9.25 -12.86
C ILE A 11 -6.41 -8.66 -13.74
N ASP A 12 -7.01 -9.48 -14.59
CA ASP A 12 -8.21 -9.08 -15.33
C ASP A 12 -9.40 -9.13 -14.37
N LEU A 13 -9.90 -7.96 -13.98
CA LEU A 13 -10.94 -7.83 -12.97
C LEU A 13 -12.33 -7.97 -13.64
N PRO A 14 -13.23 -8.81 -13.08
CA PRO A 14 -14.62 -8.85 -13.50
C PRO A 14 -15.29 -7.47 -13.50
N GLU A 15 -16.24 -7.26 -14.42
CA GLU A 15 -17.04 -6.05 -14.45
C GLU A 15 -17.76 -5.82 -13.11
N GLY A 16 -17.78 -4.56 -12.66
CA GLY A 16 -18.46 -4.14 -11.43
C GLY A 16 -17.62 -4.21 -10.16
N LEU A 17 -16.41 -4.78 -10.19
CA LEU A 17 -15.48 -4.71 -9.07
C LEU A 17 -14.80 -3.33 -8.98
N PRO A 18 -14.49 -2.84 -7.75
CA PRO A 18 -13.65 -1.67 -7.58
C PRO A 18 -12.28 -1.86 -8.27
N PRO A 19 -11.77 -0.85 -9.00
CA PRO A 19 -10.45 -0.94 -9.65
C PRO A 19 -9.29 -1.23 -8.68
N MET A 20 -9.46 -0.87 -7.40
CA MET A 20 -8.48 -1.08 -6.33
C MET A 20 -8.53 -2.48 -5.71
N SER A 21 -9.30 -3.43 -6.24
CA SER A 21 -9.39 -4.81 -5.73
C SER A 21 -8.07 -5.60 -5.83
N ALA A 22 -7.18 -5.22 -6.74
CA ALA A 22 -5.83 -5.76 -6.87
C ALA A 22 -4.90 -4.70 -7.47
N GLY A 23 -3.64 -4.66 -7.04
CA GLY A 23 -2.68 -3.73 -7.61
C GLY A 23 -1.34 -3.68 -6.89
N LEU A 24 -0.46 -2.83 -7.38
CA LEU A 24 0.78 -2.45 -6.72
C LEU A 24 0.55 -1.15 -5.95
N VAL A 25 0.84 -1.15 -4.66
CA VAL A 25 0.66 0.00 -3.77
C VAL A 25 2.01 0.42 -3.24
N GLY A 26 2.31 1.72 -3.24
CA GLY A 26 3.65 2.18 -2.92
C GLY A 26 3.90 3.63 -3.26
N TYR A 27 5.19 3.97 -3.35
CA TYR A 27 5.64 5.29 -3.76
C TYR A 27 6.78 5.20 -4.78
N ALA A 28 6.89 6.24 -5.59
CA ALA A 28 8.09 6.61 -6.32
C ALA A 28 8.58 7.94 -5.73
N ALA A 29 9.81 7.98 -5.26
CA ALA A 29 10.46 9.16 -4.74
C ALA A 29 10.77 10.14 -5.88
N TYR A 30 11.01 11.40 -5.50
CA TYR A 30 11.27 12.46 -6.46
C TYR A 30 12.42 12.12 -7.42
N ASP A 31 13.51 11.56 -6.91
CA ASP A 31 14.70 11.22 -7.70
C ASP A 31 14.46 10.16 -8.79
N THR A 32 13.32 9.44 -8.77
CA THR A 32 12.88 8.57 -9.87
C THR A 32 12.84 9.31 -11.21
N VAL A 33 12.62 10.62 -11.23
CA VAL A 33 12.62 11.43 -12.46
C VAL A 33 13.95 11.35 -13.22
N ARG A 34 15.07 11.11 -12.54
CA ARG A 34 16.40 10.96 -13.14
C ARG A 34 16.54 9.71 -14.00
N LEU A 35 15.61 8.77 -13.85
CA LEU A 35 15.53 7.58 -14.72
C LEU A 35 14.92 7.89 -16.09
N VAL A 36 14.31 9.06 -16.27
CA VAL A 36 13.63 9.47 -17.51
C VAL A 36 14.17 10.76 -18.11
N GLU A 37 14.79 11.63 -17.31
CA GLU A 37 15.37 12.92 -17.74
C GLU A 37 16.80 13.06 -17.23
N ASP A 38 17.64 13.79 -17.97
CA ASP A 38 19.02 14.10 -17.58
C ASP A 38 19.05 15.31 -16.62
N ILE A 39 19.10 15.04 -15.32
CA ILE A 39 19.05 16.05 -14.25
C ILE A 39 20.27 15.88 -13.32
N PRO A 40 21.02 16.96 -13.00
CA PRO A 40 22.21 16.88 -12.15
C PRO A 40 21.92 16.33 -10.74
N ASP A 41 22.77 15.43 -10.24
CA ASP A 41 22.65 14.79 -8.92
C ASP A 41 23.62 15.36 -7.88
N GLY A 42 23.44 16.64 -7.56
CA GLY A 42 24.32 17.38 -6.66
C GLY A 42 23.78 17.59 -5.24
N ASN A 43 22.50 17.33 -5.01
CA ASN A 43 21.90 17.53 -3.70
C ASN A 43 22.30 16.39 -2.74
N PRO A 44 22.57 16.68 -1.45
CA PRO A 44 22.90 15.64 -0.49
C PRO A 44 21.69 14.74 -0.21
N ASP A 45 21.89 13.42 -0.27
CA ASP A 45 20.90 12.45 0.20
C ASP A 45 20.88 12.45 1.74
N THR A 46 19.89 13.16 2.30
CA THR A 46 19.69 13.28 3.75
C THR A 46 18.68 12.28 4.30
N LEU A 47 17.92 11.61 3.42
CA LEU A 47 16.81 10.74 3.82
C LEU A 47 17.17 9.26 3.70
N GLY A 48 18.10 8.88 2.81
CA GLY A 48 18.55 7.49 2.64
C GLY A 48 17.42 6.56 2.21
N ILE A 49 16.43 7.08 1.50
CA ILE A 49 15.25 6.33 1.05
C ILE A 49 15.46 5.79 -0.36
N PRO A 50 14.86 4.63 -0.70
CA PRO A 50 14.91 4.13 -2.06
C PRO A 50 14.10 5.00 -3.02
N ASP A 51 14.44 4.95 -4.31
CA ASP A 51 13.69 5.64 -5.39
C ASP A 51 12.24 5.18 -5.48
N GLY A 52 11.90 3.99 -4.97
CA GLY A 52 10.52 3.59 -4.85
C GLY A 52 10.36 2.27 -4.10
N VAL A 53 9.23 2.14 -3.43
CA VAL A 53 8.83 0.90 -2.75
C VAL A 53 7.42 0.59 -3.17
N PHE A 54 7.21 -0.60 -3.72
CA PHE A 54 5.89 -1.09 -4.11
C PHE A 54 5.65 -2.47 -3.51
N ILE A 55 4.44 -2.68 -3.01
CA ILE A 55 3.98 -3.95 -2.47
C ILE A 55 2.84 -4.49 -3.34
N ARG A 56 2.74 -5.82 -3.42
CA ARG A 56 1.54 -6.54 -3.87
C ARG A 56 0.75 -6.92 -2.61
N PRO A 57 -0.35 -6.22 -2.28
CA PRO A 57 -1.11 -6.57 -1.09
C PRO A 57 -1.74 -7.96 -1.27
N THR A 58 -1.62 -8.77 -0.22
CA THR A 58 -2.30 -10.07 -0.15
C THR A 58 -3.81 -9.89 0.07
N VAL A 59 -4.21 -8.78 0.69
CA VAL A 59 -5.59 -8.47 1.07
C VAL A 59 -5.85 -6.99 0.79
N MET A 60 -7.00 -6.69 0.21
CA MET A 60 -7.52 -5.34 0.00
C MET A 60 -8.92 -5.24 0.61
N ALA A 61 -9.15 -4.30 1.53
CA ALA A 61 -10.48 -3.96 2.02
C ALA A 61 -10.89 -2.60 1.45
N VAL A 62 -11.97 -2.58 0.68
CA VAL A 62 -12.47 -1.39 -0.01
C VAL A 62 -13.75 -0.93 0.66
N PHE A 63 -13.74 0.30 1.18
CA PHE A 63 -14.86 0.92 1.85
C PHE A 63 -15.63 1.78 0.85
N ASP A 64 -16.84 1.35 0.49
CA ASP A 64 -17.76 2.12 -0.34
C ASP A 64 -18.75 2.83 0.59
N THR A 65 -18.48 4.11 0.88
CA THR A 65 -19.31 4.92 1.78
C THR A 65 -20.67 5.30 1.18
N ILE A 66 -20.83 5.20 -0.15
CA ILE A 66 -22.10 5.49 -0.82
C ILE A 66 -23.04 4.30 -0.66
N LYS A 67 -22.52 3.08 -0.79
CA LYS A 67 -23.29 1.83 -0.64
C LYS A 67 -23.32 1.29 0.79
N ASP A 68 -22.51 1.85 1.69
CA ASP A 68 -22.32 1.39 3.06
C ASP A 68 -21.88 -0.08 3.15
N VAL A 69 -20.90 -0.45 2.32
CA VAL A 69 -20.36 -1.82 2.26
C VAL A 69 -18.84 -1.82 2.30
N ILE A 70 -18.28 -2.84 2.96
CA ILE A 70 -16.87 -3.18 2.90
C ILE A 70 -16.71 -4.40 2.02
N SER A 71 -15.93 -4.27 0.94
CA SER A 71 -15.60 -5.39 0.06
C SER A 71 -14.17 -5.84 0.30
N VAL A 72 -13.97 -7.12 0.63
CA VAL A 72 -12.65 -7.69 0.90
C VAL A 72 -12.21 -8.57 -0.28
N PHE A 73 -11.01 -8.33 -0.77
CA PHE A 73 -10.40 -9.03 -1.90
C PHE A 73 -9.08 -9.65 -1.47
N THR A 74 -8.75 -10.83 -2.01
CA THR A 74 -7.42 -11.43 -1.87
C THR A 74 -6.92 -11.90 -3.24
N PRO A 75 -6.04 -11.12 -3.89
CA PRO A 75 -5.39 -11.56 -5.12
C PRO A 75 -4.62 -12.86 -4.91
N ILE A 76 -4.75 -13.81 -5.84
CA ILE A 76 -3.96 -15.04 -5.84
C ILE A 76 -2.87 -14.89 -6.89
N TRP A 77 -1.62 -14.93 -6.43
CA TRP A 77 -0.44 -14.92 -7.30
C TRP A 77 0.00 -16.37 -7.54
N PRO A 78 0.07 -16.85 -8.79
CA PRO A 78 0.49 -18.21 -9.09
C PRO A 78 1.88 -18.51 -8.50
N ARG A 79 2.03 -19.69 -7.91
CA ARG A 79 3.30 -20.21 -7.44
C ARG A 79 3.47 -21.64 -7.95
N ASP A 80 4.69 -21.99 -8.32
CA ASP A 80 4.98 -23.31 -8.91
C ASP A 80 4.76 -24.47 -7.90
N ASP A 81 4.76 -24.17 -6.60
CA ASP A 81 4.64 -25.14 -5.51
C ASP A 81 3.20 -25.37 -5.02
N VAL A 82 2.20 -24.66 -5.56
CA VAL A 82 0.81 -24.74 -5.11
C VAL A 82 -0.14 -24.81 -6.30
N ASP A 83 -0.93 -25.89 -6.37
CA ASP A 83 -1.98 -25.99 -7.39
C ASP A 83 -3.13 -24.99 -7.16
N ALA A 84 -3.90 -24.74 -8.23
CA ALA A 84 -4.97 -23.74 -8.22
C ALA A 84 -6.05 -24.01 -7.16
N GLN A 85 -6.38 -25.28 -6.90
CA GLN A 85 -7.43 -25.66 -5.95
C GLN A 85 -6.99 -25.35 -4.52
N ASN A 86 -5.74 -25.69 -4.19
CA ASN A 86 -5.14 -25.39 -2.90
C ASN A 86 -4.96 -23.88 -2.71
N ALA A 87 -4.49 -23.16 -3.73
CA ALA A 87 -4.35 -21.70 -3.68
C ALA A 87 -5.71 -21.00 -3.43
N TYR A 88 -6.77 -21.46 -4.10
CA TYR A 88 -8.14 -21.00 -3.87
C TYR A 88 -8.62 -21.30 -2.45
N GLY A 89 -8.38 -22.50 -1.94
CA GLY A 89 -8.72 -22.86 -0.56
C GLY A 89 -8.06 -21.94 0.47
N ILE A 90 -6.77 -21.66 0.31
CA ILE A 90 -6.02 -20.73 1.16
C ILE A 90 -6.61 -19.30 1.10
N ALA A 91 -6.97 -18.84 -0.09
CA ALA A 91 -7.60 -17.53 -0.29
C ALA A 91 -8.97 -17.44 0.42
N VAL A 92 -9.80 -18.47 0.31
CA VAL A 92 -11.10 -18.54 0.98
C VAL A 92 -10.95 -18.52 2.49
N GLU A 93 -10.02 -19.30 3.05
CA GLU A 93 -9.75 -19.29 4.50
C GLU A 93 -9.27 -17.91 4.98
N ARG A 94 -8.40 -17.25 4.20
CA ARG A 94 -7.97 -15.89 4.50
C ARG A 94 -9.14 -14.91 4.53
N LEU A 95 -10.02 -14.94 3.52
CA LEU A 95 -11.21 -14.08 3.48
C LEU A 95 -12.13 -14.35 4.68
N ARG A 96 -12.38 -15.62 5.02
CA ARG A 96 -13.19 -16.00 6.19
C ARG A 96 -12.62 -15.44 7.47
N SER A 97 -11.30 -15.55 7.67
CA SER A 97 -10.63 -14.98 8.84
C SER A 97 -10.86 -13.48 8.94
N ILE A 98 -10.61 -12.74 7.86
CA ILE A 98 -10.74 -11.27 7.86
C ILE A 98 -12.18 -10.82 8.07
N VAL A 99 -13.14 -11.50 7.44
CA VAL A 99 -14.57 -11.21 7.65
C VAL A 99 -14.95 -11.50 9.11
N GLY A 100 -14.46 -12.59 9.70
CA GLY A 100 -14.65 -12.88 11.12
C GLY A 100 -14.03 -11.82 12.05
N ASP A 101 -12.88 -11.26 11.67
CA ASP A 101 -12.26 -10.14 12.40
C ASP A 101 -13.14 -8.89 12.36
N PHE A 102 -13.79 -8.59 11.23
CA PHE A 102 -14.76 -7.47 11.11
C PHE A 102 -16.00 -7.64 11.98
N ASP A 103 -16.44 -8.88 12.21
CA ASP A 103 -17.59 -9.19 13.09
C ASP A 103 -17.23 -9.10 14.59
N THR A 104 -15.94 -8.98 14.91
CA THR A 104 -15.47 -8.92 16.29
C THR A 104 -15.42 -7.46 16.76
N PRO A 105 -15.90 -7.15 17.98
CA PRO A 105 -15.78 -5.80 18.53
C PRO A 105 -14.32 -5.36 18.62
N LEU A 106 -14.04 -4.12 18.21
CA LEU A 106 -12.73 -3.51 18.42
C LEU A 106 -12.34 -3.57 19.91
N PRO A 107 -11.14 -4.07 20.25
CA PRO A 107 -10.65 -4.06 21.62
C PRO A 107 -10.68 -2.66 22.22
N GLU A 108 -10.99 -2.55 23.51
CA GLU A 108 -11.08 -1.26 24.21
C GLU A 108 -9.78 -0.44 24.12
N ALA A 109 -8.63 -1.12 24.14
CA ALA A 109 -7.31 -0.49 23.94
C ALA A 109 -7.16 0.18 22.56
N ALA A 110 -7.83 -0.31 21.51
CA ALA A 110 -7.81 0.31 20.19
C ALA A 110 -8.78 1.51 20.09
N ARG A 111 -9.77 1.59 21.00
CA ARG A 111 -10.71 2.73 21.09
C ARG A 111 -10.16 3.87 21.92
N ALA A 112 -9.27 3.56 22.87
CA ALA A 112 -8.48 4.59 23.52
C ALA A 112 -7.58 5.22 22.43
N HIS A 113 -7.93 6.42 21.98
CA HIS A 113 -7.01 7.31 21.30
C HIS A 113 -6.25 8.07 22.39
N PRO A 114 -5.07 7.60 22.87
CA PRO A 114 -4.25 8.43 23.72
C PRO A 114 -3.82 9.63 22.88
N GLU A 115 -4.48 10.79 23.06
CA GLU A 115 -3.96 12.08 22.60
C GLU A 115 -2.52 12.32 23.13
N SER A 116 -2.10 11.56 24.14
CA SER A 116 -0.85 11.66 24.87
C SER A 116 0.39 11.09 24.18
N ASP A 117 0.27 10.36 23.06
CA ASP A 117 1.43 9.71 22.41
C ASP A 117 1.99 10.48 21.20
N VAL A 118 1.51 11.70 20.93
CA VAL A 118 2.14 12.55 19.91
C VAL A 118 3.43 13.13 20.49
N PRO A 119 4.61 12.77 19.97
CA PRO A 119 5.85 13.37 20.43
C PRO A 119 5.80 14.89 20.22
N ASN A 120 6.25 15.66 21.21
CA ASN A 120 6.37 17.10 21.08
C ASN A 120 7.56 17.43 20.15
N LEU A 121 7.28 17.39 18.85
CA LEU A 121 8.25 17.71 17.81
C LEU A 121 8.29 19.23 17.62
N SER A 122 9.48 19.82 17.78
CA SER A 122 9.74 21.21 17.38
C SER A 122 10.20 21.22 15.93
N PRO A 123 9.44 21.80 14.98
CA PRO A 123 9.88 21.92 13.60
C PRO A 123 11.18 22.71 13.51
N ALA A 124 12.13 22.24 12.70
CA ALA A 124 13.36 22.95 12.38
C ALA A 124 13.44 23.21 10.88
N SER A 125 13.79 24.44 10.51
CA SER A 125 14.01 24.79 9.10
C SER A 125 15.38 24.30 8.63
N ASN A 126 15.48 23.80 7.40
CA ASN A 126 16.74 23.44 6.76
C ASN A 126 17.44 24.64 6.08
N MET A 127 16.82 25.83 6.10
CA MET A 127 17.35 27.06 5.51
C MET A 127 16.82 28.31 6.22
N THR A 128 17.53 29.42 6.12
CA THR A 128 17.07 30.73 6.61
C THR A 128 16.16 31.43 5.59
N GLN A 129 15.39 32.43 6.04
CA GLN A 129 14.54 33.23 5.15
C GLN A 129 15.36 33.98 4.08
N GLY A 130 16.56 34.45 4.43
CA GLY A 130 17.43 35.19 3.50
C GLY A 130 18.05 34.31 2.42
N GLU A 131 18.20 33.00 2.67
CA GLU A 131 18.73 32.04 1.70
C GLU A 131 17.66 31.50 0.74
N PHE A 132 16.38 31.63 1.09
CA PHE A 132 15.27 31.12 0.27
C PHE A 132 14.85 32.08 -0.86
N HIS A 133 15.17 33.37 -0.75
CA HIS A 133 14.82 34.43 -1.71
C HIS A 133 15.96 34.74 -2.67
#